data_AF-B4W2P8-F1
#
_entry.id   AF-B4W2P8-F1
#
_cell.length_a   1.000
_cell.length_b   1.000
_cell.length_c   1.000
_cell.angle_alpha   90.00
_cell.angle_beta   90.00
_cell.angle_gamma   90.00
#
_symmetry.space_group_name_H-M   'P 1'
#
loop_
_entity.id
_entity.type
_entity.pdbx_description
1 polymer ?
#
loop_
_entity_poly.entity_id
_entity_poly.type
_entity_poly.pdbx_seq_one_letter_code
_entity_poly.pdbx_strand_id
1 'polypeptide(L)' 'MANLEQALGQYILYYDILQRLEPERKLYLAIREETFSDIFEEPIGGILLENKRLNLIVFDSVKEAIVRWIP' A
#
# COMPACT_ATOMS: atom_id res chain seq x y z
N MET A 1 -9.30 6.87 -7.94
CA MET A 1 -9.30 5.55 -8.63
C MET A 1 -8.11 5.34 -9.55
N ALA A 2 -7.94 6.08 -10.65
CA ALA A 2 -6.84 5.85 -11.62
C ALA A 2 -5.42 5.78 -10.98
N ASN A 3 -5.12 6.65 -10.00
CA ASN A 3 -3.82 6.62 -9.30
C ASN A 3 -3.63 5.37 -8.42
N LEU A 4 -4.71 4.84 -7.84
CA LEU A 4 -4.65 3.64 -6.99
C LEU A 4 -4.44 2.39 -7.86
N GLU A 5 -5.20 2.27 -8.95
CA GLU A 5 -5.06 1.16 -9.91
C GLU A 5 -3.63 1.08 -10.47
N GLN A 6 -3.05 2.23 -10.82
CA GLN A 6 -1.67 2.30 -11.30
C GLN A 6 -0.66 1.91 -10.20
N ALA A 7 -0.84 2.42 -8.97
CA ALA A 7 0.02 2.07 -7.84
C ALA A 7 -0.05 0.56 -7.51
N LEU A 8 -1.23 -0.04 -7.59
CA LEU A 8 -1.43 -1.48 -7.43
C LEU A 8 -0.73 -2.29 -8.53
N GLY A 9 -0.84 -1.86 -9.78
CA GLY A 9 -0.12 -2.49 -10.90
C GLY A 9 1.40 -2.46 -10.70
N GLN A 10 1.94 -1.32 -10.26
CA GLN A 10 3.36 -1.20 -9.94
C GLN A 10 3.77 -2.08 -8.75
N TYR A 11 2.96 -2.10 -7.69
CA TYR A 11 3.23 -2.93 -6.52
C TYR A 11 3.33 -4.41 -6.89
N ILE A 12 2.38 -4.94 -7.67
CA ILE A 12 2.37 -6.34 -8.10
C ILE A 12 3.62 -6.65 -8.94
N LEU A 13 3.93 -5.78 -9.92
CA LEU A 13 5.11 -5.96 -10.76
C LEU A 13 6.41 -6.02 -9.95
N TYR A 14 6.60 -5.07 -9.02
CA TYR A 14 7.81 -5.05 -8.20
C TYR A 14 7.84 -6.16 -7.16
N TYR A 15 6.69 -6.56 -6.63
CA TYR A 15 6.57 -7.69 -5.72
C TYR A 15 7.10 -8.97 -6.40
N ASP A 16 6.65 -9.27 -7.62
CA ASP A 16 7.08 -10.47 -8.35
C ASP A 16 8.58 -10.45 -8.66
N ILE A 17 9.12 -9.27 -9.02
CA ILE A 17 10.56 -9.10 -9.25
C ILE A 17 11.35 -9.32 -7.96
N LEU A 18 10.93 -8.71 -6.85
CA LEU A 18 11.62 -8.81 -5.56
C LEU A 18 11.54 -10.22 -4.98
N GLN A 19 10.43 -10.93 -5.12
CA GLN A 19 10.32 -12.34 -4.70
C GLN A 19 11.36 -13.23 -5.38
N ARG A 20 11.80 -12.88 -6.60
CA ARG A 20 12.83 -13.62 -7.34
C ARG A 20 14.25 -13.19 -7.02
N LEU A 21 14.49 -11.89 -6.85
CA LEU A 21 15.84 -11.33 -6.70
C LEU A 21 16.27 -11.18 -5.24
N GLU A 22 15.34 -10.78 -4.37
CA GLU A 22 15.56 -10.48 -2.96
C GLU A 22 14.35 -10.95 -2.12
N PRO A 23 14.13 -12.28 -1.98
CA PRO A 23 12.90 -12.83 -1.38
C PRO A 23 12.68 -12.41 0.08
N GLU A 24 13.75 -12.07 0.81
CA GLU A 24 13.68 -11.56 2.18
C GLU A 24 13.22 -10.09 2.25
N ARG A 25 13.22 -9.35 1.13
CA ARG A 25 12.79 -7.95 1.10
C ARG A 25 11.28 -7.86 1.02
N LYS A 26 10.67 -7.36 2.10
CA LYS A 26 9.25 -7.01 2.13
C LYS A 26 8.99 -5.69 1.42
N LEU A 27 8.17 -5.72 0.38
CA LEU A 27 7.69 -4.54 -0.32
C LEU A 27 6.49 -3.95 0.44
N TYR A 28 6.50 -2.62 0.61
CA TYR A 28 5.39 -1.85 1.18
C TYR A 28 4.99 -0.74 0.20
N LEU A 29 3.68 -0.53 0.05
CA LEU A 29 3.15 0.64 -0.64
C LEU A 29 2.93 1.77 0.38
N ALA A 30 3.61 2.89 0.17
CA ALA A 30 3.47 4.07 1.01
C ALA A 30 2.27 4.92 0.58
N ILE A 31 1.44 5.31 1.56
CA ILE A 31 0.26 6.12 1.34
C ILE A 31 0.14 7.19 2.42
N ARG A 32 -0.29 8.40 2.02
CA ARG A 32 -0.57 9.48 2.97
C ARG A 32 -1.80 9.14 3.81
N GLU A 33 -1.81 9.55 5.07
CA GLU A 33 -2.93 9.32 6.00
C GLU A 33 -4.27 9.84 5.47
N GLU A 34 -4.28 11.03 4.86
CA GLU A 34 -5.46 11.61 4.20
C GLU A 34 -6.01 10.69 3.09
N THR A 35 -5.12 10.23 2.19
CA THR A 35 -5.49 9.37 1.05
C THR A 35 -5.90 7.97 1.51
N PHE A 36 -5.29 7.48 2.59
CA PHE A 36 -5.71 6.24 3.23
C PHE A 36 -7.16 6.39 3.71
N SER A 37 -7.45 7.42 4.51
CA SER A 37 -8.79 7.65 5.04
C SER A 37 -9.84 7.72 3.92
N ASP A 38 -9.58 8.49 2.86
CA ASP A 38 -10.49 8.61 1.70
C ASP A 38 -10.75 7.28 0.98
N ILE A 39 -9.70 6.46 0.76
CA ILE A 39 -9.83 5.19 0.01
C ILE A 39 -10.52 4.12 0.86
N PHE A 40 -10.28 4.10 2.16
CA PHE A 40 -10.82 3.06 3.06
C PHE A 40 -12.18 3.41 3.65
N GLU A 41 -12.67 4.63 3.43
CA GLU A 41 -14.10 4.95 3.56
C GLU A 41 -14.94 4.31 2.43
N GLU A 42 -14.33 3.97 1.30
CA GLU A 42 -15.00 3.27 0.21
C GLU A 42 -14.94 1.73 0.36
N PRO A 43 -15.95 0.99 -0.14
CA PRO A 43 -15.99 -0.48 -0.07
C PRO A 43 -14.76 -1.17 -0.67
N ILE A 44 -14.16 -0.56 -1.69
CA ILE A 44 -12.97 -1.10 -2.37
C ILE A 44 -11.75 -1.16 -1.46
N GLY A 45 -11.57 -0.17 -0.58
CA GLY A 45 -10.50 -0.16 0.39
C GLY A 45 -10.63 -1.34 1.37
N GLY A 46 -11.83 -1.56 1.91
CA GLY A 46 -12.09 -2.70 2.79
C GLY A 46 -11.70 -4.03 2.14
N ILE A 47 -12.12 -4.25 0.89
CA ILE A 47 -11.78 -5.45 0.11
C ILE A 47 -10.26 -5.59 -0.09
N LEU A 48 -9.54 -4.49 -0.33
CA LEU A 48 -8.09 -4.53 -0.50
C LEU A 48 -7.36 -4.95 0.78
N LEU A 49 -7.82 -4.50 1.96
CA LEU A 49 -7.27 -4.90 3.26
C LEU A 49 -7.59 -6.35 3.61
N GLU A 50 -8.83 -6.79 3.38
CA GLU A 50 -9.28 -8.16 3.70
C GLU A 50 -8.51 -9.22 2.92
N ASN A 51 -8.17 -8.92 1.67
CA ASN A 51 -7.43 -9.83 0.82
C ASN A 51 -5.96 -10.01 1.25
N LYS A 52 -5.43 -9.18 2.17
CA LYS A 52 -4.05 -9.23 2.69
C LYS A 52 -2.96 -9.36 1.62
N ARG A 53 -3.22 -8.86 0.41
CA ARG A 53 -2.27 -8.92 -0.71
C ARG A 53 -1.26 -7.79 -0.69
N LEU A 54 -1.52 -6.76 0.12
CA LEU A 54 -0.79 -5.51 0.09
C LEU A 54 -0.29 -5.19 1.49
N ASN A 55 1.04 -5.06 1.61
CA ASN A 55 1.60 -4.42 2.77
C ASN A 55 1.54 -2.90 2.55
N LEU A 56 0.95 -2.16 3.49
CA LEU A 56 0.85 -0.71 3.43
C LEU A 56 1.66 -0.07 4.55
N ILE A 57 2.25 1.08 4.25
CA ILE A 57 2.79 2.00 5.23
C ILE A 57 2.05 3.33 5.11
N VAL A 58 1.38 3.72 6.19
CA VAL A 58 0.62 4.97 6.26
C VAL A 58 1.49 6.01 6.96
N PHE A 59 1.66 7.17 6.34
CA PHE A 59 2.45 8.26 6.89
C PHE A 59 1.70 9.60 6.87
N ASP A 60 2.01 10.43 7.86
CA ASP A 60 1.59 11.83 7.92
C ASP A 60 2.60 12.65 7.11
N SER A 61 2.13 13.28 6.02
CA SER A 61 2.97 14.08 5.12
C SER A 61 3.41 15.41 5.72
N VAL A 62 2.68 15.93 6.72
CA VAL A 62 2.98 17.20 7.39
C VAL A 62 3.98 16.99 8.52
N LYS A 63 3.82 15.91 9.29
CA LYS A 63 4.74 15.55 10.40
C LYS A 63 5.94 14.72 9.95
N GLU A 64 5.97 14.28 8.69
CA GLU A 64 6.98 13.37 8.13
C GLU A 64 7.17 12.11 8.99
N ALA A 65 6.07 11.57 9.51
CA ALA A 65 6.09 10.47 10.47
C ALA A 65 5.27 9.29 9.98
N ILE A 66 5.77 8.08 10.23
CA ILE A 66 5.01 6.85 9.99
C ILE A 66 3.93 6.73 11.06
N VAL A 67 2.68 6.63 10.62
CA VAL A 67 1.52 6.49 11.50
C VAL A 67 1.19 5.03 11.73
N ARG A 68 1.26 4.19 10.67
CA ARG A 68 0.86 2.79 10.75
C ARG A 68 1.60 1.91 9.74
N TRP A 69 1.86 0.68 10.16
CA TRP A 69 2.24 -0.43 9.29
C TRP A 69 1.07 -1.42 9.22
N ILE A 70 0.66 -1.81 8.01
CA ILE A 70 -0.41 -2.78 7.79
C ILE A 70 0.18 -3.92 6.96
N PRO A 71 0.41 -5.10 7.56
CA PRO A 71 0.86 -6.30 6.86
C PRO A 71 -0.31 -7.12 6.28
#